data_AF-G4Z3K2-F1
#
_entry.id   AF-G4Z3K2-F1
#
_cell.length_a   1.000
_cell.length_b   1.000
_cell.length_c   1.000
_cell.angle_alpha   90.00
_cell.angle_beta   90.00
_cell.angle_gamma   90.00
#
_symmetry.space_group_name_H-M   'P 1'
#
loop_
_entity.id
_entity.type
_entity.pdbx_description
1 polymer ?
#
loop_
_entity_poly.entity_id
_entity_poly.type
_entity_poly.pdbx_seq_one_letter_code
_entity_poly.pdbx_strand_id
1 'polypeptide(L)'
;MATTKSTEAVPARLSTIKKSGVITRGGRLLRRYYDWKNVHQYLGRYSTDKLISFEEYRQTTPVKRVVAIIVLTPVPGLVMMLMLAAILLNSPLLGVTRNATFFIQSALSYSVMAFSLLLFIRCSLRLPQSFYSHRQALFILVTTACLNELVMLIVAMYWRFPTPF
;
A
#
# COMPACT_ATOMS: atom_id res chain seq x y z
N MET A 1 55.67 -19.79 23.85
CA MET A 1 54.58 -19.98 24.83
C MET A 1 53.31 -19.46 24.18
N ALA A 2 52.51 -20.39 23.65
CA ALA A 2 51.35 -20.13 22.81
C ALA A 2 50.06 -20.26 23.62
N THR A 3 49.13 -19.32 23.47
CA THR A 3 47.73 -19.42 23.91
C THR A 3 46.88 -18.50 23.04
N THR A 4 46.45 -19.00 21.87
CA THR A 4 45.06 -19.41 21.52
C THR A 4 44.13 -18.26 21.15
N LYS A 5 44.02 -18.01 19.84
CA LYS A 5 42.93 -17.27 19.17
C LYS A 5 41.59 -17.92 19.57
N SER A 6 40.71 -17.15 20.19
CA SER A 6 39.29 -17.47 20.33
C SER A 6 38.62 -17.32 18.96
N THR A 7 38.44 -18.43 18.27
CA THR A 7 37.63 -18.50 17.05
C THR A 7 36.18 -18.61 17.50
N GLU A 8 35.45 -17.48 17.49
CA GLU A 8 34.01 -17.48 17.72
C GLU A 8 33.35 -18.36 16.65
N ALA A 9 32.80 -19.48 17.10
CA ALA A 9 32.08 -20.42 16.28
C ALA A 9 30.76 -19.78 15.82
N VAL A 10 30.69 -19.43 14.54
CA VAL A 10 29.44 -19.11 13.85
C VAL A 10 28.49 -20.31 14.03
N PRO A 11 27.31 -20.15 14.65
CA PRO A 11 26.44 -21.28 14.92
C PRO A 11 26.00 -21.93 13.60
N ALA A 12 26.20 -23.25 13.53
CA ALA A 12 25.91 -24.09 12.38
C ALA A 12 24.47 -23.87 11.89
N ARG A 13 24.31 -23.57 10.60
CA ARG A 13 23.02 -23.52 9.90
C ARG A 13 22.24 -24.80 10.20
N LEU A 14 21.08 -24.63 10.83
CA LEU A 14 20.14 -25.72 11.07
C LEU A 14 19.73 -26.40 9.76
N SER A 15 19.66 -27.71 9.88
CA SER A 15 19.63 -28.76 8.87
C SER A 15 18.54 -28.66 7.80
N THR A 16 18.99 -28.83 6.56
CA THR A 16 18.40 -29.65 5.50
C THR A 16 16.92 -30.01 5.68
N ILE A 17 16.05 -29.22 5.04
CA ILE A 17 14.68 -29.62 4.76
C ILE A 17 14.74 -30.87 3.88
N LYS A 18 14.50 -32.04 4.50
CA LYS A 18 14.39 -33.33 3.84
C LYS A 18 13.21 -33.24 2.86
N LYS A 19 13.47 -32.99 1.57
CA LYS A 19 12.45 -33.02 0.53
C LYS A 19 11.97 -34.47 0.41
N SER A 20 10.83 -34.76 1.03
CA SER A 20 10.13 -36.03 0.88
C SER A 20 9.82 -36.23 -0.61
N GLY A 21 10.53 -37.17 -1.21
CA GLY A 21 10.37 -37.57 -2.60
C GLY A 21 9.16 -38.47 -2.76
N VAL A 22 7.96 -37.90 -2.64
CA VAL A 22 6.73 -38.55 -3.10
C VAL A 22 5.77 -37.42 -3.47
N ILE A 23 5.50 -37.22 -4.77
CA ILE A 23 4.16 -37.01 -5.32
C ILE A 23 4.27 -37.04 -6.86
N THR A 24 3.60 -38.05 -7.34
CA THR A 24 3.42 -38.57 -8.70
C THR A 24 2.73 -37.56 -9.64
N ARG A 25 2.96 -37.77 -10.94
CA ARG A 25 2.69 -36.94 -12.14
C ARG A 25 1.28 -36.31 -12.36
N GLY A 26 0.34 -36.31 -11.41
CA GLY A 26 -1.01 -35.73 -11.58
C GLY A 26 -1.17 -34.28 -11.08
N GLY A 27 -0.21 -33.77 -10.30
CA GLY A 27 -0.40 -32.55 -9.51
C GLY A 27 0.04 -31.24 -10.16
N ARG A 28 0.30 -31.12 -11.47
CA ARG A 28 0.85 -29.86 -12.02
C ARG A 28 -0.05 -28.65 -11.78
N LEU A 29 -1.36 -28.81 -11.90
CA LEU A 29 -2.34 -27.75 -11.64
C LEU A 29 -2.53 -27.49 -10.14
N LEU A 30 -2.61 -28.56 -9.32
CA LEU A 30 -2.68 -28.45 -7.86
C LEU A 30 -1.41 -27.81 -7.29
N ARG A 31 -0.25 -28.11 -7.85
CA ARG A 31 1.04 -27.55 -7.48
C ARG A 31 1.15 -26.11 -7.96
N ARG A 32 0.69 -25.76 -9.17
CA ARG A 32 0.57 -24.36 -9.60
C ARG A 32 -0.41 -23.56 -8.74
N TYR A 33 -1.54 -24.15 -8.35
CA TYR A 33 -2.53 -23.52 -7.48
C TYR A 33 -1.97 -23.35 -6.06
N TYR A 34 -1.31 -24.38 -5.52
CA TYR A 34 -0.65 -24.33 -4.23
C TYR A 34 0.50 -23.31 -4.26
N ASP A 35 1.35 -23.33 -5.28
CA ASP A 35 2.43 -22.37 -5.45
C ASP A 35 1.85 -20.96 -5.62
N TRP A 36 0.84 -20.73 -6.45
CA TRP A 36 0.19 -19.41 -6.59
C TRP A 36 -0.45 -18.91 -5.29
N LYS A 37 -1.15 -19.79 -4.56
CA LYS A 37 -1.75 -19.48 -3.26
C LYS A 37 -0.69 -19.14 -2.21
N ASN A 38 0.42 -19.87 -2.20
CA ASN A 38 1.48 -19.71 -1.21
C ASN A 38 2.53 -18.65 -1.61
N VAL A 39 2.67 -18.28 -2.88
CA VAL A 39 3.59 -17.22 -3.37
C VAL A 39 3.31 -15.91 -2.64
N HIS A 40 2.03 -15.60 -2.40
CA HIS A 40 1.60 -14.43 -1.64
C HIS A 40 1.93 -14.54 -0.13
N GLN A 41 1.98 -15.76 0.41
CA GLN A 41 2.40 -16.01 1.80
C GLN A 41 3.90 -15.80 2.03
N TYR A 42 4.74 -15.84 0.99
CA TYR A 42 6.18 -15.58 1.09
C TYR A 42 6.55 -14.10 0.91
N LEU A 43 5.68 -13.28 0.32
CA LEU A 43 5.89 -11.83 0.18
C LEU A 43 5.91 -11.11 1.55
N GLY A 44 5.18 -11.65 2.54
CA GLY A 44 5.07 -11.10 3.90
C GLY A 44 5.95 -11.75 4.98
N ARG A 45 6.65 -12.86 4.72
CA ARG A 45 7.47 -13.52 5.76
C ARG A 45 8.77 -12.74 6.01
N TYR A 46 9.12 -12.60 7.28
CA TYR A 46 10.42 -12.17 7.76
C TYR A 46 11.50 -13.09 7.17
N SER A 47 12.10 -12.70 6.03
CA SER A 47 13.35 -13.32 5.59
C SER A 47 14.40 -13.02 6.65
N THR A 48 15.32 -13.94 6.88
CA THR A 48 16.50 -13.70 7.72
C THR A 48 17.22 -12.42 7.30
N ASP A 49 17.25 -12.13 5.99
CA ASP A 49 17.86 -10.92 5.44
C ASP A 49 17.12 -9.63 5.86
N LYS A 50 15.80 -9.69 6.03
CA LYS A 50 15.00 -8.54 6.51
C LYS A 50 15.24 -8.29 8.01
N LEU A 51 15.45 -9.35 8.78
CA LEU A 51 15.78 -9.25 10.21
C LEU A 51 17.20 -8.69 10.41
N ILE A 52 18.16 -9.15 9.63
CA ILE A 52 19.54 -8.64 9.66
C ILE A 52 19.57 -7.15 9.28
N SER A 53 18.91 -6.78 8.17
CA SER A 53 18.82 -5.36 7.76
C SER A 53 18.06 -4.47 8.76
N PHE A 54 17.09 -5.02 9.49
CA PHE A 54 16.44 -4.29 10.58
C PHE A 54 17.37 -4.07 11.78
N GLU A 55 18.15 -5.08 12.15
CA GLU A 55 19.12 -4.96 13.23
C GLU A 55 20.22 -3.94 12.88
N GLU A 56 20.74 -3.98 11.66
CA GLU A 56 21.67 -2.95 11.14
C GLU A 56 21.04 -1.55 11.17
N TYR A 57 19.78 -1.42 10.76
CA TYR A 57 19.06 -0.14 10.82
C TYR A 57 18.91 0.37 12.25
N ARG A 58 18.61 -0.51 13.20
CA ARG A 58 18.48 -0.18 14.62
C ARG A 58 19.80 0.31 15.22
N GLN A 59 20.92 -0.33 14.88
CA GLN A 59 22.24 0.04 15.41
C GLN A 59 22.77 1.36 14.84
N THR A 60 22.44 1.66 13.57
CA THR A 60 22.93 2.85 12.88
C THR A 60 22.04 4.08 13.07
N THR A 61 20.75 3.88 13.38
CA THR A 61 19.76 4.97 13.36
C THR A 61 19.46 5.53 14.76
N PRO A 62 19.59 6.85 14.98
CA PRO A 62 19.22 7.46 16.26
C PRO A 62 17.70 7.42 16.50
N VAL A 63 17.29 7.17 17.74
CA VAL A 63 15.88 7.12 18.17
C VAL A 63 15.10 8.38 17.76
N LYS A 64 15.75 9.55 17.75
CA LYS A 64 15.16 10.82 17.30
C LYS A 64 14.64 10.76 15.86
N ARG A 65 15.36 10.08 14.96
CA ARG A 65 14.94 9.90 13.55
C ARG A 65 13.71 9.02 13.46
N VAL A 66 13.63 7.96 14.27
CA VAL A 66 12.47 7.07 14.32
C VAL A 66 11.23 7.82 14.80
N VAL A 67 11.36 8.58 15.89
CA VAL A 67 10.27 9.42 16.42
C VAL A 67 9.82 10.45 15.38
N ALA A 68 10.78 11.12 14.72
CA ALA A 68 10.46 12.08 13.67
C ALA A 68 9.69 11.42 12.50
N ILE A 69 10.08 10.21 12.07
CA ILE A 69 9.35 9.47 11.02
C ILE A 69 7.93 9.16 11.48
N ILE A 70 7.75 8.65 12.71
CA ILE A 70 6.42 8.30 13.24
C ILE A 70 5.51 9.52 13.29
N VAL A 71 6.03 10.67 13.73
CA VAL A 71 5.26 11.92 13.80
C VAL A 71 5.00 12.51 12.42
N LEU A 72 5.97 12.45 11.49
CA LEU A 72 5.86 13.05 10.16
C LEU A 72 5.02 12.21 9.20
N THR A 73 4.95 10.89 9.38
CA THR A 73 4.17 9.99 8.52
C THR A 73 2.68 10.35 8.42
N PRO A 74 1.95 10.68 9.50
CA PRO A 74 0.54 11.08 9.42
C PRO A 74 0.33 12.51 8.94
N VAL A 75 1.35 13.38 8.96
CA VAL A 75 1.21 14.82 8.64
C VAL A 75 0.66 15.06 7.23
N PRO A 76 1.16 14.43 6.16
CA PRO A 76 0.59 14.59 4.82
C PRO A 76 -0.90 14.22 4.77
N GLY A 77 -1.29 13.12 5.43
CA GLY A 77 -2.69 12.70 5.50
C GLY A 77 -3.57 13.70 6.25
N LEU A 78 -3.09 14.23 7.37
CA LEU A 78 -3.80 15.26 8.14
C LEU A 78 -3.96 16.56 7.36
N VAL A 79 -2.92 17.02 6.65
CA VAL A 79 -2.99 18.22 5.81
C VAL A 79 -4.04 18.05 4.71
N MET A 80 -4.06 16.89 4.03
CA MET A 80 -5.06 16.63 3.00
C MET A 80 -6.48 16.57 3.58
N MET A 81 -6.67 15.94 4.75
CA MET A 81 -7.96 15.91 5.42
C MET A 81 -8.45 17.31 5.82
N LEU A 82 -7.56 18.16 6.33
CA LEU A 82 -7.90 19.55 6.66
C LEU A 82 -8.24 20.37 5.41
N MET A 83 -7.51 20.16 4.30
CA MET A 83 -7.84 20.80 3.03
C MET A 83 -9.22 20.39 2.51
N LEU A 84 -9.57 19.10 2.64
CA LEU A 84 -10.91 18.63 2.29
C LEU A 84 -12.00 19.17 3.22
N ALA A 85 -11.71 19.28 4.51
CA ALA A 85 -12.64 19.81 5.51
C ALA A 85 -12.86 21.33 5.38
N ALA A 86 -11.88 22.06 4.85
CA ALA A 86 -12.00 23.49 4.57
C ALA A 86 -12.97 23.81 3.42
N ILE A 87 -13.37 22.81 2.61
CA ILE A 87 -14.35 22.99 1.55
C ILE A 87 -15.74 23.08 2.18
N LEU A 88 -16.31 24.29 2.23
CA LEU A 88 -17.65 24.53 2.77
C LEU A 88 -18.70 23.74 1.96
N LEU A 89 -19.40 22.85 2.65
CA LEU A 89 -20.49 22.07 2.07
C LEU A 89 -21.82 22.83 2.22
N ASN A 90 -22.49 23.05 1.10
CA ASN A 90 -23.84 23.62 1.09
C ASN A 90 -24.86 22.59 1.57
N SER A 91 -26.00 23.07 2.09
CA SER A 91 -27.05 22.19 2.62
C SER A 91 -27.54 21.20 1.55
N PRO A 92 -27.64 19.89 1.86
CA PRO A 92 -27.96 18.85 0.88
C PRO A 92 -29.38 18.95 0.29
N LEU A 93 -30.24 19.75 0.92
CA LEU A 93 -31.64 19.95 0.53
C LEU A 93 -31.81 20.79 -0.75
N LEU A 94 -30.75 21.48 -1.19
CA LEU A 94 -30.79 22.39 -2.34
C LEU A 94 -30.68 21.69 -3.71
N GLY A 95 -30.58 20.36 -3.74
CA GLY A 95 -30.50 19.55 -4.95
C GLY A 95 -29.11 19.55 -5.61
N VAL A 96 -28.99 18.81 -6.72
CA VAL A 96 -27.71 18.53 -7.42
C VAL A 96 -27.07 19.80 -7.99
N THR A 97 -27.85 20.70 -8.58
CA THR A 97 -27.34 21.88 -9.30
C THR A 97 -26.71 22.94 -8.38
N ARG A 98 -27.16 23.03 -7.13
CA ARG A 98 -26.67 24.01 -6.15
C ARG A 98 -25.56 23.46 -5.25
N ASN A 99 -25.28 22.17 -5.35
CA ASN A 99 -24.27 21.44 -4.57
C ASN A 99 -23.09 20.97 -5.45
N ALA A 100 -22.67 21.76 -6.44
CA ALA A 100 -21.48 21.46 -7.25
C ALA A 100 -20.20 21.26 -6.40
N THR A 101 -20.11 21.97 -5.26
CA THR A 101 -19.00 21.86 -4.31
C THR A 101 -18.86 20.46 -3.72
N PHE A 102 -19.97 19.72 -3.57
CA PHE A 102 -19.95 18.34 -3.09
C PHE A 102 -19.22 17.41 -4.08
N PHE A 103 -19.52 17.53 -5.37
CA PHE A 103 -18.85 16.73 -6.41
C PHE A 103 -17.37 17.08 -6.51
N ILE A 104 -16.99 18.35 -6.31
CA ILE A 104 -15.57 18.75 -6.29
C ILE A 104 -14.85 18.14 -5.09
N GLN A 105 -15.45 18.19 -3.89
CA GLN A 105 -14.88 17.59 -2.68
C GLN A 105 -14.77 16.06 -2.83
N SER A 106 -15.80 15.42 -3.37
CA SER A 106 -15.82 13.98 -3.64
C SER A 106 -14.74 13.60 -4.66
N ALA A 107 -14.65 14.31 -5.79
CA ALA A 107 -13.63 14.07 -6.82
C ALA A 107 -12.21 14.17 -6.24
N LEU A 108 -11.98 15.20 -5.42
CA LEU A 108 -10.70 15.41 -4.75
C LEU A 108 -10.40 14.26 -3.79
N SER A 109 -11.36 13.85 -2.96
CA SER A 109 -11.22 12.72 -2.04
C SER A 109 -10.85 11.43 -2.77
N TYR A 110 -11.59 11.09 -3.84
CA TYR A 110 -11.31 9.90 -4.64
C TYR A 110 -9.93 9.96 -5.30
N SER A 111 -9.52 11.12 -5.82
CA SER A 111 -8.19 11.29 -6.40
C SER A 111 -7.06 11.06 -5.38
N VAL A 112 -7.22 11.55 -4.15
CA VAL A 112 -6.24 11.37 -3.07
C VAL A 112 -6.20 9.91 -2.61
N MET A 113 -7.35 9.27 -2.48
CA MET A 113 -7.47 7.86 -2.11
C MET A 113 -6.80 6.97 -3.17
N ALA A 114 -7.09 7.19 -4.45
CA ALA A 114 -6.49 6.44 -5.53
C ALA A 114 -4.96 6.66 -5.60
N PHE A 115 -4.48 7.87 -5.32
CA PHE A 115 -3.04 8.16 -5.30
C PHE A 115 -2.34 7.43 -4.16
N SER A 116 -2.95 7.48 -2.98
CA SER A 116 -2.48 6.78 -1.80
C SER A 116 -2.42 5.27 -2.03
N LEU A 117 -3.42 4.70 -2.70
CA LEU A 117 -3.45 3.28 -3.05
C LEU A 117 -2.33 2.92 -4.05
N LEU A 118 -2.13 3.73 -5.09
CA LEU A 118 -1.04 3.50 -6.07
C LEU A 118 0.33 3.59 -5.40
N LEU A 119 0.54 4.57 -4.51
CA LEU A 119 1.77 4.68 -3.72
C LEU A 119 1.95 3.48 -2.78
N PHE A 120 0.90 3.07 -2.07
CA PHE A 120 0.93 1.91 -1.18
C PHE A 120 1.34 0.64 -1.91
N ILE A 121 0.72 0.36 -3.06
CA ILE A 121 1.05 -0.80 -3.90
C ILE A 121 2.51 -0.73 -4.36
N ARG A 122 2.96 0.45 -4.80
CA ARG A 122 4.34 0.66 -5.26
C ARG A 122 5.36 0.41 -4.14
N CYS A 123 5.11 0.94 -2.95
CA CYS A 123 5.96 0.75 -1.77
C CYS A 123 5.94 -0.70 -1.28
N SER A 124 4.77 -1.33 -1.22
CA SER A 124 4.57 -2.70 -0.77
C SER A 124 5.28 -3.72 -1.67
N LEU A 125 5.16 -3.54 -2.99
CA LEU A 125 5.79 -4.41 -3.98
C LEU A 125 7.24 -4.02 -4.33
N ARG A 126 7.76 -2.92 -3.78
CA ARG A 126 9.08 -2.35 -4.12
C ARG A 126 9.31 -2.24 -5.62
N LEU A 127 8.27 -1.81 -6.34
CA LEU A 127 8.31 -1.71 -7.81
C LEU A 127 9.30 -0.62 -8.24
N PRO A 128 10.19 -0.89 -9.22
CA PRO A 128 11.11 0.13 -9.72
C PRO A 128 10.35 1.23 -10.44
N GLN A 129 10.97 2.42 -10.49
CA GLN A 129 10.37 3.62 -11.06
C GLN A 129 9.94 3.47 -12.53
N SER A 130 10.47 2.49 -13.26
CA SER A 130 10.20 2.29 -14.68
C SER A 130 8.83 1.70 -15.00
N PHE A 131 8.16 1.01 -14.06
CA PHE A 131 6.85 0.40 -14.34
C PHE A 131 5.76 1.42 -14.57
N TYR A 132 5.87 2.59 -13.91
CA TYR A 132 4.84 3.58 -13.96
C TYR A 132 5.37 4.97 -13.66
N SER A 133 5.28 5.85 -14.67
CA SER A 133 5.70 7.25 -14.60
C SER A 133 4.70 8.07 -13.79
N HIS A 134 5.18 9.09 -13.09
CA HIS A 134 4.34 10.03 -12.33
C HIS A 134 3.22 10.65 -13.18
N ARG A 135 3.44 10.84 -14.49
CA ARG A 135 2.42 11.35 -15.42
C ARG A 135 1.31 10.35 -15.68
N GLN A 136 1.67 9.07 -15.83
CA GLN A 136 0.69 8.02 -15.99
C GLN A 136 -0.15 7.94 -14.71
N ALA A 137 0.50 8.06 -13.52
CA ALA A 137 -0.18 8.12 -12.22
C ALA A 137 -1.28 9.16 -12.21
N LEU A 138 -0.93 10.40 -12.53
CA LEU A 138 -1.90 11.48 -12.63
C LEU A 138 -3.03 11.15 -13.62
N PHE A 139 -2.73 10.53 -14.76
CA PHE A 139 -3.75 10.16 -15.73
C PHE A 139 -4.75 9.12 -15.20
N ILE A 140 -4.30 8.05 -14.56
CA ILE A 140 -5.21 7.05 -13.96
C ILE A 140 -6.05 7.69 -12.87
N LEU A 141 -5.45 8.54 -12.03
CA LEU A 141 -6.14 9.19 -10.92
C LEU A 141 -7.27 10.08 -11.40
N VAL A 142 -6.98 10.94 -12.37
CA VAL A 142 -7.96 11.85 -12.98
C VAL A 142 -9.05 11.05 -13.69
N THR A 143 -8.68 10.04 -14.48
CA THR A 143 -9.64 9.23 -15.22
C THR A 143 -10.58 8.47 -14.27
N THR A 144 -10.03 7.82 -13.24
CA THR A 144 -10.84 7.10 -12.24
C THR A 144 -11.74 8.03 -11.45
N ALA A 145 -11.24 9.20 -11.03
CA ALA A 145 -12.06 10.19 -10.32
C ALA A 145 -13.19 10.73 -11.19
N CYS A 146 -12.90 11.12 -12.44
CA CYS A 146 -13.91 11.61 -13.38
C CYS A 146 -14.99 10.57 -13.67
N LEU A 147 -14.61 9.31 -13.91
CA LEU A 147 -15.58 8.23 -14.14
C LEU A 147 -16.46 7.98 -12.92
N ASN A 148 -15.88 7.99 -11.71
CA ASN A 148 -16.62 7.80 -10.47
C ASN A 148 -17.66 8.93 -10.25
N GLU A 149 -17.24 10.18 -10.41
CA GLU A 149 -18.16 11.32 -10.28
C GLU A 149 -19.25 11.34 -11.35
N LEU A 150 -18.93 10.94 -12.59
CA LEU A 150 -19.90 10.85 -13.67
C LEU A 150 -20.98 9.81 -13.34
N VAL A 151 -20.59 8.65 -12.82
CA VAL A 151 -21.53 7.63 -12.35
C VAL A 151 -22.40 8.17 -11.21
N MET A 152 -21.79 8.81 -10.20
CA MET A 152 -22.51 9.39 -9.07
C MET A 152 -23.48 10.49 -9.50
N LEU A 153 -23.12 11.32 -10.48
CA LEU A 153 -23.98 12.34 -11.07
C LEU A 153 -25.18 11.72 -11.79
N ILE A 154 -24.97 10.67 -12.61
CA ILE A 154 -26.07 9.97 -13.29
C ILE A 154 -27.04 9.38 -12.28
N VAL A 155 -26.53 8.71 -11.24
CA VAL A 155 -27.37 8.12 -10.18
C VAL A 155 -28.13 9.22 -9.42
N ALA A 156 -27.47 10.34 -9.10
CA ALA A 156 -28.10 11.46 -8.41
C ALA A 156 -29.22 12.12 -9.23
N MET A 157 -29.10 12.13 -10.56
CA MET A 157 -30.15 12.64 -11.47
C MET A 157 -31.35 11.71 -11.57
N TYR A 158 -31.15 10.40 -11.46
CA TYR A 158 -32.21 9.40 -11.67
C TYR A 158 -32.93 8.96 -10.38
N TRP A 159 -32.24 8.90 -9.24
CA TRP A 159 -32.78 8.29 -8.02
C TRP A 159 -33.37 9.34 -7.06
N ARG A 160 -32.53 10.03 -6.27
CA ARG A 160 -32.86 11.22 -5.46
C ARG A 160 -31.57 11.65 -4.78
N PHE A 161 -31.32 12.95 -4.67
CA PHE A 161 -30.21 13.48 -3.87
C PHE A 161 -30.63 13.58 -2.40
N PRO A 162 -29.81 13.21 -1.41
CA PRO A 162 -28.45 12.63 -1.51
C PRO A 162 -28.47 11.13 -1.84
N THR A 163 -27.48 10.69 -2.62
CA THR A 163 -27.25 9.27 -2.91
C THR A 163 -26.87 8.52 -1.62
N PRO A 164 -27.61 7.48 -1.20
CA PRO A 164 -27.22 6.68 -0.05
C PRO A 164 -25.92 5.93 -0.35
N PHE A 165 -25.03 5.87 0.64
CA PHE A 165 -23.77 5.13 0.60
C PHE A 165 -24.00 3.61 0.58
#